data_AF-A0A955JYR2-F1
#
_entry.id   AF-A0A955JYR2-F1
#
_cell.length_a   1.000
_cell.length_b   1.000
_cell.length_c   1.000
_cell.angle_alpha   90.00
_cell.angle_beta   90.00
_cell.angle_gamma   90.00
#
_symmetry.space_group_name_H-M   'P 1'
#
loop_
_entity.id
_entity.type
_entity.pdbx_description
1 polymer ?
#
loop_
_entity_poly.entity_id
_entity_poly.type
_entity_poly.pdbx_seq_one_letter_code
_entity_poly.pdbx_strand_id
1 'polypeptide(L)'
;MFRIRLKHTKTRLIVIVILASISIVFLTATAWALTLTTTLDPNGTVTGNWTGGGTADGSCTGNCQRVDDGSTPDGDTSYVSSSAANVDEYSLPDTVGGQRATSIKLRVYMKRQSAESCFWNWGTPSTNLLQMNIRIGGTLQTQSNKTPTANYAWYEQDYIGTWTQSQINSLQIWVSKSTTTGCVLRNNNATFRISAVQAVVSWTSPDLNQESSRVYLNTDNATPGTPIATSNSLSDVQHDTAFRVRMAVKPTAVDWQTDTWGPHSNTYKLQYSSKSASSCAAQSSGWGDVSSGSGNIRWYNNPGVADGAAITAYANDPTVGGSLAHQTYRESNNFGLTNTVTTGNAALWDFSLQDVGSTPGDDYCLRIVKSDGTLLESYSNYTEVVAVGDYGVSIVNSAGVDVAGPQVTFPSAEVKTSCNVSNGTLGVSSQKVRINNDILKNGWDVSIAPTNGPTDSWQSGGEEYDFNDSSGCLDGADADSLGGSLEVQASSSTVTPKSGCNNTGVSKGSNVSFVQPGVDTVSLVSASSSASRFCYWDVTGVGLEQLIPKATPIGNYSIDMTITMTAL
;
A
#
# COMPACT_ATOMS: atom_id res chain seq x y z
N MET A 1 16.96 -14.04 -64.21
CA MET A 1 15.99 -15.10 -63.86
C MET A 1 15.31 -14.66 -62.57
N PHE A 2 13.98 -14.77 -62.52
CA PHE A 2 13.05 -14.28 -61.47
C PHE A 2 12.84 -12.76 -61.33
N ARG A 3 11.71 -12.32 -61.90
CA ARG A 3 10.98 -11.06 -61.72
C ARG A 3 9.80 -11.33 -60.78
N ILE A 4 9.50 -10.44 -59.84
CA ILE A 4 8.14 -10.27 -59.31
C ILE A 4 7.80 -8.77 -59.26
N ARG A 5 6.64 -8.43 -59.86
CA ARG A 5 6.06 -7.11 -60.02
C ARG A 5 5.19 -6.76 -58.80
N LEU A 6 5.31 -5.55 -58.28
CA LEU A 6 4.30 -4.94 -57.41
C LEU A 6 3.33 -4.11 -58.27
N LYS A 7 2.05 -4.49 -58.25
CA LYS A 7 0.95 -3.80 -58.90
C LYS A 7 0.54 -2.59 -58.06
N HIS A 8 0.54 -1.41 -58.68
CA HIS A 8 -0.23 -0.27 -58.19
C HIS A 8 -1.73 -0.57 -58.29
N THR A 9 -2.47 -0.30 -57.22
CA THR A 9 -3.92 -0.08 -57.30
C THR A 9 -4.26 1.17 -56.49
N LYS A 10 -4.77 2.20 -57.16
CA LYS A 10 -5.30 3.42 -56.56
C LYS A 10 -6.61 3.06 -55.86
N THR A 11 -6.79 3.47 -54.60
CA THR A 11 -8.13 3.58 -54.01
C THR A 11 -8.19 4.85 -53.17
N ARG A 12 -9.28 5.59 -53.40
CA ARG A 12 -9.52 6.97 -53.00
C ARG A 12 -9.61 7.11 -51.48
N LEU A 13 -8.90 8.10 -50.94
CA LEU A 13 -9.05 8.57 -49.56
C LEU A 13 -10.37 9.35 -49.48
N ILE A 14 -11.40 8.74 -48.90
CA ILE A 14 -12.61 9.46 -48.47
C ILE A 14 -12.29 10.00 -47.08
N VAL A 15 -12.11 11.32 -47.00
CA VAL A 15 -12.06 12.05 -45.75
C VAL A 15 -13.49 12.13 -45.21
N ILE A 16 -13.81 11.29 -44.22
CA ILE A 16 -15.02 11.46 -43.40
C ILE A 16 -14.61 12.34 -42.23
N VAL A 17 -14.99 13.62 -42.29
CA VAL A 17 -15.00 14.50 -41.13
C VAL A 17 -16.15 14.07 -40.24
N ILE A 18 -15.88 13.25 -39.22
CA ILE A 18 -16.82 13.05 -38.12
C ILE A 18 -16.55 14.17 -37.11
N LEU A 19 -17.36 15.24 -37.21
CA LEU A 19 -17.58 16.17 -36.11
C LEU A 19 -18.27 15.39 -34.97
N ALA A 20 -17.48 14.80 -34.08
CA ALA A 20 -18.00 14.30 -32.81
C ALA A 20 -18.12 15.51 -31.87
N SER A 21 -19.35 16.00 -31.72
CA SER A 21 -19.74 16.88 -30.63
C SER A 21 -19.33 16.26 -29.30
N ILE A 22 -18.41 16.92 -28.60
CA ILE A 22 -18.09 16.65 -27.20
C ILE A 22 -19.33 17.07 -26.39
N SER A 23 -20.23 16.11 -26.18
CA SER A 23 -21.19 16.16 -25.09
C SER A 23 -20.42 15.74 -23.84
N ILE A 24 -20.02 16.71 -23.01
CA ILE A 24 -19.60 16.46 -21.64
C ILE A 24 -20.86 15.97 -20.90
N VAL A 25 -21.06 14.66 -20.89
CA VAL A 25 -21.98 14.04 -19.96
C VAL A 25 -21.22 13.97 -18.64
N PHE A 26 -21.60 14.82 -17.68
CA PHE A 26 -21.31 14.56 -16.28
C PHE A 26 -21.99 13.22 -15.93
N LEU A 27 -21.29 12.10 -16.10
CA LEU A 27 -21.63 10.89 -15.38
C LEU A 27 -21.23 11.16 -13.93
N THR A 28 -22.19 11.60 -13.12
CA THR A 28 -22.13 11.33 -11.69
C THR A 28 -22.10 9.82 -11.56
N ALA A 29 -20.92 9.25 -11.32
CA ALA A 29 -20.79 7.85 -10.96
C ALA A 29 -21.48 7.67 -9.61
N THR A 30 -22.77 7.31 -9.63
CA THR A 30 -23.42 6.75 -8.46
C THR A 30 -22.69 5.46 -8.14
N ALA A 31 -22.10 5.41 -6.95
CA ALA A 31 -21.37 4.25 -6.44
C ALA A 31 -22.19 2.99 -6.67
N TRP A 32 -21.67 2.06 -7.48
CA TRP A 32 -22.21 0.72 -7.55
C TRP A 32 -21.69 0.01 -6.30
N ALA A 33 -22.48 0.03 -5.23
CA ALA A 33 -22.24 -0.83 -4.10
C ALA A 33 -22.17 -2.28 -4.63
N LEU A 34 -21.03 -2.95 -4.41
CA LEU A 34 -20.85 -4.34 -4.82
C LEU A 34 -21.90 -5.16 -4.07
N THR A 35 -22.96 -5.53 -4.77
CA THR A 35 -24.09 -6.23 -4.17
C THR A 35 -23.70 -7.70 -4.12
N LEU A 36 -23.15 -8.14 -2.99
CA LEU A 36 -22.93 -9.57 -2.77
C LEU A 36 -24.30 -10.20 -2.51
N THR A 37 -24.77 -11.03 -3.43
CA THR A 37 -26.01 -11.78 -3.27
C THR A 37 -25.69 -13.18 -2.76
N THR A 38 -26.08 -13.45 -1.51
CA THR A 38 -26.06 -14.81 -0.97
C THR A 38 -27.45 -15.40 -1.13
N THR A 39 -27.57 -16.44 -1.95
CA THR A 39 -28.80 -17.24 -2.06
C THR A 39 -28.83 -18.23 -0.91
N LEU A 40 -29.78 -18.06 0.00
CA LEU A 40 -30.01 -18.96 1.12
C LEU A 40 -31.12 -19.91 0.72
N ASP A 41 -30.71 -21.13 0.37
CA ASP A 41 -31.62 -22.22 0.04
C ASP A 41 -31.76 -23.16 1.24
N PRO A 42 -32.89 -23.16 1.95
CA PRO A 42 -33.16 -24.15 2.99
C PRO A 42 -33.17 -25.59 2.45
N ASN A 43 -33.23 -25.80 1.13
CA ASN A 43 -33.28 -27.12 0.49
C ASN A 43 -32.04 -27.49 -0.35
N GLY A 44 -30.92 -26.75 -0.33
CA GLY A 44 -29.89 -27.11 -1.31
C GLY A 44 -28.52 -26.44 -1.37
N THR A 45 -27.94 -25.87 -0.30
CA THR A 45 -26.47 -25.62 -0.34
C THR A 45 -25.77 -25.41 1.01
N VAL A 46 -26.50 -25.25 2.12
CA VAL A 46 -25.95 -25.29 3.47
C VAL A 46 -26.86 -26.15 4.34
N THR A 47 -26.83 -27.46 4.10
CA THR A 47 -27.59 -28.45 4.86
C THR A 47 -27.02 -28.55 6.27
N GLY A 48 -27.56 -27.75 7.18
CA GLY A 48 -27.33 -27.86 8.62
C GLY A 48 -27.73 -26.59 9.34
N ASN A 49 -28.83 -26.64 10.10
CA ASN A 49 -29.27 -25.69 11.14
C ASN A 49 -30.35 -24.65 10.82
N TRP A 50 -31.33 -24.94 9.96
CA TRP A 50 -32.66 -24.34 10.16
C TRP A 50 -33.45 -25.22 11.15
N THR A 51 -33.50 -24.86 12.44
CA THR A 51 -34.29 -25.58 13.44
C THR A 51 -35.71 -25.03 13.52
N GLY A 52 -36.70 -25.74 12.99
CA GLY A 52 -38.12 -25.40 13.17
C GLY A 52 -38.54 -25.51 14.64
N GLY A 53 -38.69 -24.38 15.32
CA GLY A 53 -39.16 -24.26 16.70
C GLY A 53 -40.58 -23.70 16.76
N GLY A 54 -41.59 -24.49 16.38
CA GLY A 54 -42.97 -24.11 16.66
C GLY A 54 -43.21 -24.12 18.18
N THR A 55 -43.22 -22.94 18.81
CA THR A 55 -43.81 -22.83 20.15
C THR A 55 -45.32 -22.89 19.99
N ALA A 56 -45.90 -23.92 20.60
CA ALA A 56 -47.32 -24.10 20.72
C ALA A 56 -47.97 -22.82 21.25
N ASP A 57 -48.84 -22.20 20.47
CA ASP A 57 -50.05 -21.61 21.03
C ASP A 57 -51.18 -21.53 19.98
N GLY A 58 -52.34 -22.05 20.36
CA GLY A 58 -53.63 -21.73 19.71
C GLY A 58 -54.03 -22.49 18.43
N SER A 59 -54.30 -23.79 18.55
CA SER A 59 -55.20 -24.58 17.67
C SER A 59 -54.90 -24.61 16.16
N CYS A 60 -53.97 -25.48 15.76
CA CYS A 60 -54.03 -26.12 14.44
C CYS A 60 -54.57 -27.55 14.63
N THR A 61 -55.88 -27.75 14.41
CA THR A 61 -56.45 -29.10 14.32
C THR A 61 -56.30 -29.60 12.90
N GLY A 62 -55.13 -30.18 12.59
CA GLY A 62 -54.78 -30.77 11.28
C GLY A 62 -53.28 -31.02 11.11
N ASN A 63 -52.89 -31.66 9.99
CA ASN A 63 -51.50 -32.01 9.65
C ASN A 63 -50.61 -30.77 9.48
N CYS A 64 -49.86 -30.41 10.53
CA CYS A 64 -48.68 -29.58 10.44
C CYS A 64 -47.46 -30.49 10.52
N GLN A 65 -46.81 -30.77 9.39
CA GLN A 65 -45.51 -31.46 9.37
C GLN A 65 -44.40 -30.48 8.98
N ARG A 66 -43.22 -30.73 9.56
CA ARG A 66 -41.96 -30.06 9.23
C ARG A 66 -41.69 -30.20 7.74
N VAL A 67 -41.11 -29.17 7.14
CA VAL A 67 -40.38 -29.29 5.87
C VAL A 67 -39.10 -30.09 6.18
N ASP A 68 -39.20 -31.42 6.23
CA ASP A 68 -38.06 -32.32 6.51
C ASP A 68 -37.30 -32.66 5.20
N ASP A 69 -36.03 -32.25 5.21
CA ASP A 69 -34.84 -33.04 4.90
C ASP A 69 -34.78 -33.84 3.58
N GLY A 70 -34.35 -33.16 2.51
CA GLY A 70 -33.30 -33.76 1.68
C GLY A 70 -33.67 -34.61 0.46
N SER A 71 -34.91 -34.69 -0.03
CA SER A 71 -35.14 -35.37 -1.31
C SER A 71 -36.39 -34.94 -2.08
N THR A 72 -36.21 -34.24 -3.21
CA THR A 72 -37.24 -33.95 -4.23
C THR A 72 -38.52 -33.24 -3.69
N PRO A 73 -39.38 -32.65 -4.54
CA PRO A 73 -40.69 -32.20 -4.09
C PRO A 73 -41.50 -33.44 -3.66
N ASP A 74 -41.41 -33.82 -2.39
CA ASP A 74 -42.14 -35.00 -1.91
C ASP A 74 -43.65 -34.77 -2.02
N GLY A 75 -44.35 -35.84 -2.38
CA GLY A 75 -45.75 -35.82 -2.74
C GLY A 75 -46.62 -35.34 -1.59
N ASP A 76 -47.43 -34.30 -1.87
CA ASP A 76 -48.77 -34.16 -1.33
C ASP A 76 -48.97 -33.93 0.20
N THR A 77 -48.00 -33.51 1.01
CA THR A 77 -48.19 -33.41 2.49
C THR A 77 -48.06 -32.04 3.18
N SER A 78 -47.45 -31.00 2.60
CA SER A 78 -47.32 -29.67 3.25
C SER A 78 -48.41 -28.69 2.82
N TYR A 79 -49.31 -28.29 3.75
CA TYR A 79 -50.48 -27.45 3.46
C TYR A 79 -50.58 -26.20 4.35
N VAL A 80 -50.83 -25.03 3.74
CA VAL A 80 -51.33 -23.84 4.45
C VAL A 80 -52.84 -23.75 4.19
N SER A 81 -53.67 -24.15 5.16
CA SER A 81 -55.12 -24.30 4.98
C SER A 81 -55.96 -23.30 5.78
N SER A 82 -55.45 -22.73 6.88
CA SER A 82 -56.20 -21.83 7.78
C SER A 82 -55.80 -20.35 7.65
N SER A 83 -56.72 -19.47 8.07
CA SER A 83 -56.54 -18.02 8.19
C SER A 83 -55.76 -17.58 9.44
N ALA A 84 -55.06 -18.51 10.09
CA ALA A 84 -54.25 -18.25 11.27
C ALA A 84 -53.03 -19.18 11.27
N ALA A 85 -51.86 -18.55 11.28
CA ALA A 85 -50.56 -19.03 11.77
C ALA A 85 -50.20 -20.51 11.51
N ASN A 86 -49.45 -20.78 10.44
CA ASN A 86 -48.58 -21.95 10.37
C ASN A 86 -47.17 -21.49 9.99
N VAL A 87 -46.20 -21.91 10.79
CA VAL A 87 -44.87 -21.31 10.96
C VAL A 87 -43.81 -22.30 10.53
N ASP A 88 -42.85 -21.87 9.73
CA ASP A 88 -41.50 -22.44 9.77
C ASP A 88 -40.56 -21.33 10.20
N GLU A 89 -39.91 -21.52 11.35
CA GLU A 89 -38.87 -20.62 11.84
C GLU A 89 -37.52 -21.12 11.32
N TYR A 90 -36.78 -20.18 10.75
CA TYR A 90 -35.55 -20.40 10.05
C TYR A 90 -34.54 -19.48 10.81
N SER A 91 -33.50 -19.99 11.49
CA SER A 91 -32.25 -19.26 11.90
C SER A 91 -31.03 -19.50 10.99
N LEU A 92 -30.27 -18.45 10.63
CA LEU A 92 -29.12 -18.56 9.72
C LEU A 92 -27.81 -18.97 10.42
N PRO A 93 -26.91 -19.73 9.75
CA PRO A 93 -25.52 -19.84 10.20
C PRO A 93 -24.76 -18.54 9.95
N ASP A 94 -23.83 -18.22 10.85
CA ASP A 94 -22.94 -17.06 10.73
C ASP A 94 -22.32 -16.98 9.33
N THR A 95 -22.65 -15.93 8.59
CA THR A 95 -22.03 -15.63 7.29
C THR A 95 -21.41 -14.24 7.33
N VAL A 96 -20.17 -14.17 6.87
CA VAL A 96 -19.29 -13.01 6.58
C VAL A 96 -19.61 -11.71 7.33
N GLY A 97 -18.85 -11.40 8.38
CA GLY A 97 -19.01 -10.16 9.13
C GLY A 97 -18.72 -8.89 8.31
N GLY A 98 -19.20 -7.74 8.81
CA GLY A 98 -18.83 -6.41 8.31
C GLY A 98 -19.63 -5.85 7.14
N GLN A 99 -20.77 -6.46 6.77
CA GLN A 99 -21.66 -5.96 5.71
C GLN A 99 -23.08 -5.64 6.25
N ARG A 100 -23.80 -4.72 5.60
CA ARG A 100 -25.22 -4.41 5.84
C ARG A 100 -26.10 -5.14 4.83
N ALA A 101 -27.12 -5.85 5.28
CA ALA A 101 -28.15 -6.33 4.36
C ALA A 101 -29.01 -5.13 3.91
N THR A 102 -29.05 -4.85 2.61
CA THR A 102 -29.83 -3.76 2.01
C THR A 102 -31.13 -4.22 1.39
N SER A 103 -31.19 -5.49 1.00
CA SER A 103 -32.44 -6.12 0.61
C SER A 103 -32.45 -7.60 0.95
N ILE A 104 -33.65 -8.11 1.17
CA ILE A 104 -33.94 -9.54 1.27
C ILE A 104 -35.02 -9.84 0.26
N LYS A 105 -34.71 -10.68 -0.73
CA LYS A 105 -35.70 -11.23 -1.64
C LYS A 105 -36.18 -12.57 -1.13
N LEU A 106 -37.41 -12.62 -0.65
CA LEU A 106 -38.08 -13.86 -0.29
C LEU A 106 -38.73 -14.47 -1.54
N ARG A 107 -38.51 -15.77 -1.76
CA ARG A 107 -39.07 -16.53 -2.88
C ARG A 107 -39.81 -17.74 -2.31
N VAL A 108 -41.04 -17.97 -2.74
CA VAL A 108 -41.86 -19.10 -2.32
C VAL A 108 -42.33 -19.85 -3.56
N TYR A 109 -41.95 -21.12 -3.68
CA TYR A 109 -42.42 -22.01 -4.73
C TYR A 109 -43.63 -22.78 -4.23
N MET A 110 -44.75 -22.68 -4.94
CA MET A 110 -46.01 -23.26 -4.46
C MET A 110 -46.91 -23.80 -5.58
N LYS A 111 -47.77 -24.75 -5.22
CA LYS A 111 -48.92 -25.17 -6.02
C LYS A 111 -50.20 -24.57 -5.43
N ARG A 112 -50.98 -23.93 -6.31
CA ARG A 112 -52.35 -23.49 -5.99
C ARG A 112 -53.28 -24.70 -6.06
N GLN A 113 -54.04 -24.97 -4.99
CA GLN A 113 -55.23 -25.82 -5.13
C GLN A 113 -56.40 -24.97 -5.66
N SER A 114 -57.21 -25.56 -6.54
CA SER A 114 -58.17 -24.90 -7.44
C SER A 114 -59.02 -23.79 -6.81
N ALA A 115 -59.30 -22.75 -7.58
CA ALA A 115 -60.28 -21.72 -7.25
C ALA A 115 -61.67 -22.35 -7.12
N GLU A 116 -62.26 -22.29 -5.93
CA GLU A 116 -63.63 -22.78 -5.76
C GLU A 116 -64.65 -21.71 -6.19
N SER A 117 -65.81 -22.18 -6.64
CA SER A 117 -66.96 -21.33 -6.95
C SER A 117 -67.70 -20.93 -5.68
N CYS A 118 -68.27 -19.72 -5.66
CA CYS A 118 -69.15 -19.24 -4.58
C CYS A 118 -70.24 -20.27 -4.26
N PHE A 119 -70.54 -20.51 -2.98
CA PHE A 119 -71.59 -21.46 -2.59
C PHE A 119 -73.02 -20.97 -2.88
N TRP A 120 -73.19 -19.70 -3.22
CA TRP A 120 -74.41 -19.18 -3.84
C TRP A 120 -73.97 -18.22 -4.93
N ASN A 121 -74.65 -18.23 -6.08
CA ASN A 121 -74.25 -17.52 -7.30
C ASN A 121 -74.37 -15.97 -7.21
N TRP A 122 -74.13 -15.40 -6.02
CA TRP A 122 -74.28 -13.99 -5.68
C TRP A 122 -72.99 -13.48 -5.05
N GLY A 123 -72.21 -12.73 -5.83
CA GLY A 123 -70.97 -12.08 -5.40
C GLY A 123 -69.72 -12.58 -6.12
N THR A 124 -68.65 -11.80 -6.02
CA THR A 124 -67.31 -12.18 -6.48
C THR A 124 -66.68 -13.18 -5.50
N PRO A 125 -66.05 -14.28 -5.99
CA PRO A 125 -65.29 -15.20 -5.15
C PRO A 125 -64.24 -14.48 -4.31
N SER A 126 -64.13 -14.84 -3.03
CA SER A 126 -63.00 -14.39 -2.20
C SER A 126 -61.69 -14.83 -2.85
N THR A 127 -60.73 -13.90 -2.95
CA THR A 127 -59.39 -14.22 -3.47
C THR A 127 -58.52 -14.67 -2.31
N ASN A 128 -57.91 -15.85 -2.47
CA ASN A 128 -56.90 -16.34 -1.54
C ASN A 128 -55.57 -15.70 -1.95
N LEU A 129 -54.98 -14.92 -1.04
CA LEU A 129 -53.70 -14.27 -1.24
C LEU A 129 -52.64 -15.02 -0.43
N LEU A 130 -51.49 -15.24 -1.06
CA LEU A 130 -50.28 -15.68 -0.38
C LEU A 130 -49.73 -14.49 0.40
N GLN A 131 -49.67 -14.61 1.72
CA GLN A 131 -48.98 -13.67 2.58
C GLN A 131 -47.54 -14.09 2.76
N MET A 132 -46.62 -13.23 2.34
CA MET A 132 -45.20 -13.39 2.52
C MET A 132 -44.78 -12.31 3.53
N ASN A 133 -44.26 -12.71 4.69
CA ASN A 133 -43.75 -11.80 5.73
C ASN A 133 -42.37 -12.28 6.20
N ILE A 134 -41.59 -11.37 6.78
CA ILE A 134 -40.34 -11.69 7.46
C ILE A 134 -40.24 -10.91 8.78
N ARG A 135 -39.53 -11.45 9.77
CA ARG A 135 -39.09 -10.73 10.96
C ARG A 135 -37.58 -10.63 10.96
N ILE A 136 -37.05 -9.45 11.29
CA ILE A 136 -35.62 -9.20 11.33
C ILE A 136 -35.31 -8.51 12.66
N GLY A 137 -34.40 -9.06 13.46
CA GLY A 137 -34.15 -8.56 14.82
C GLY A 137 -35.41 -8.55 15.70
N GLY A 138 -36.30 -9.52 15.52
CA GLY A 138 -37.59 -9.60 16.21
C GLY A 138 -38.70 -8.67 15.69
N THR A 139 -38.42 -7.79 14.72
CA THR A 139 -39.39 -6.84 14.16
C THR A 139 -39.98 -7.33 12.85
N LEU A 140 -41.32 -7.41 12.76
CA LEU A 140 -42.05 -7.76 11.54
C LEU A 140 -41.87 -6.69 10.46
N GLN A 141 -41.40 -7.11 9.29
CA GLN A 141 -41.34 -6.27 8.09
C GLN A 141 -42.65 -6.39 7.31
N THR A 142 -43.05 -5.28 6.67
CA THR A 142 -44.37 -5.05 6.05
C THR A 142 -44.94 -6.25 5.29
N GLN A 143 -46.21 -6.55 5.53
CA GLN A 143 -46.99 -7.65 4.95
C GLN A 143 -47.20 -7.47 3.43
N SER A 144 -46.83 -8.48 2.64
CA SER A 144 -47.11 -8.50 1.21
C SER A 144 -48.09 -9.61 0.86
N ASN A 145 -49.18 -9.22 0.19
CA ASN A 145 -50.16 -10.14 -0.35
C ASN A 145 -49.88 -10.36 -1.86
N LYS A 146 -49.59 -11.60 -2.25
CA LYS A 146 -49.47 -12.00 -3.66
C LYS A 146 -50.69 -12.80 -4.09
N THR A 147 -51.23 -12.52 -5.27
CA THR A 147 -52.30 -13.31 -5.86
C THR A 147 -51.70 -14.49 -6.63
N PRO A 148 -51.92 -15.75 -6.22
CA PRO A 148 -51.35 -16.88 -6.94
C PRO A 148 -52.07 -17.12 -8.27
N THR A 149 -51.37 -16.95 -9.38
CA THR A 149 -51.93 -17.05 -10.75
C THR A 149 -51.64 -18.38 -11.44
N ALA A 150 -50.63 -19.12 -10.98
CA ALA A 150 -50.17 -20.36 -11.62
C ALA A 150 -49.95 -21.50 -10.61
N ASN A 151 -50.04 -22.74 -11.12
CA ASN A 151 -49.66 -23.95 -10.39
C ASN A 151 -48.15 -24.16 -10.50
N TYR A 152 -47.49 -24.53 -9.39
CA TYR A 152 -46.04 -24.80 -9.33
C TYR A 152 -45.23 -23.62 -9.87
N ALA A 153 -45.37 -22.47 -9.21
CA ALA A 153 -44.71 -21.23 -9.61
C ALA A 153 -44.00 -20.56 -8.43
N TRP A 154 -42.94 -19.80 -8.73
CA TRP A 154 -42.25 -18.95 -7.79
C TRP A 154 -43.00 -17.63 -7.60
N TYR A 155 -43.17 -17.23 -6.35
CA TYR A 155 -43.68 -15.93 -5.96
C TYR A 155 -42.59 -15.21 -5.17
N GLU A 156 -42.30 -13.97 -5.55
CA GLU A 156 -41.18 -13.20 -5.00
C GLU A 156 -41.67 -11.93 -4.29
N GLN A 157 -40.99 -11.59 -3.19
CA GLN A 157 -41.18 -10.35 -2.47
C GLN A 157 -39.82 -9.79 -2.02
N ASP A 158 -39.57 -8.54 -2.41
CA ASP A 158 -38.40 -7.79 -1.95
C ASP A 158 -38.73 -7.01 -0.68
N TYR A 159 -37.87 -7.14 0.32
CA TYR A 159 -37.84 -6.30 1.51
C TYR A 159 -36.60 -5.43 1.40
N ILE A 160 -36.82 -4.12 1.31
CA ILE A 160 -35.73 -3.14 1.23
C ILE A 160 -35.62 -2.51 2.61
N GLY A 161 -34.40 -2.42 3.12
CA GLY A 161 -34.17 -1.89 4.44
C GLY A 161 -32.70 -1.91 4.76
N THR A 162 -32.37 -1.88 6.05
CA THR A 162 -30.99 -1.90 6.49
C THR A 162 -30.88 -2.68 7.77
N TRP A 163 -30.13 -3.78 7.71
CA TRP A 163 -30.03 -4.72 8.82
C TRP A 163 -28.59 -5.17 9.01
N THR A 164 -28.17 -5.22 10.28
CA THR A 164 -26.87 -5.74 10.69
C THR A 164 -26.81 -7.27 10.52
N GLN A 165 -25.60 -7.84 10.49
CA GLN A 165 -25.41 -9.29 10.47
C GLN A 165 -26.16 -9.99 11.63
N SER A 166 -26.09 -9.45 12.85
CA SER A 166 -26.79 -10.03 14.01
C SER A 166 -28.32 -10.03 13.82
N GLN A 167 -28.89 -8.99 13.21
CA GLN A 167 -30.30 -8.95 12.90
C GLN A 167 -30.68 -9.97 11.81
N ILE A 168 -29.83 -10.16 10.80
CA ILE A 168 -30.02 -11.17 9.76
C ILE A 168 -29.86 -12.59 10.31
N ASN A 169 -28.94 -12.85 11.24
CA ASN A 169 -28.83 -14.14 11.93
C ASN A 169 -30.15 -14.54 12.62
N SER A 170 -30.97 -13.55 13.02
CA SER A 170 -32.31 -13.72 13.60
C SER A 170 -33.47 -13.59 12.60
N LEU A 171 -33.22 -13.66 11.29
CA LEU A 171 -34.24 -13.53 10.23
C LEU A 171 -35.25 -14.68 10.29
N GLN A 172 -36.50 -14.40 10.62
CA GLN A 172 -37.59 -15.40 10.57
C GLN A 172 -38.48 -15.16 9.35
N ILE A 173 -38.99 -16.21 8.71
CA ILE A 173 -39.85 -16.12 7.53
C ILE A 173 -41.26 -16.62 7.87
N TRP A 174 -42.29 -15.86 7.49
CA TRP A 174 -43.68 -16.12 7.82
C TRP A 174 -44.53 -16.17 6.54
N VAL A 175 -44.88 -17.38 6.10
CA VAL A 175 -45.76 -17.58 4.94
C VAL A 175 -47.15 -18.01 5.42
N SER A 176 -48.18 -17.27 5.03
CA SER A 176 -49.56 -17.51 5.47
C SER A 176 -50.58 -17.23 4.36
N LYS A 177 -51.85 -17.42 4.67
CA LYS A 177 -52.98 -17.20 3.75
C LYS A 177 -53.82 -16.01 4.24
N SER A 178 -54.08 -15.06 3.35
CA SER A 178 -55.14 -14.05 3.53
C SER A 178 -56.33 -14.38 2.65
N THR A 179 -57.52 -14.05 3.13
CA THR A 179 -58.73 -13.99 2.30
C THR A 179 -59.20 -12.55 2.17
N THR A 180 -59.57 -12.12 0.96
CA THR A 180 -60.31 -10.86 0.78
C THR A 180 -61.80 -11.06 1.06
N THR A 181 -62.49 -9.98 1.46
CA THR A 181 -63.93 -9.99 1.70
C THR A 181 -64.68 -10.36 0.40
N GLY A 182 -65.35 -11.51 0.41
CA GLY A 182 -66.10 -12.05 -0.73
C GLY A 182 -67.06 -13.15 -0.28
N CYS A 183 -67.75 -13.81 -1.22
CA CYS A 183 -68.66 -14.91 -0.91
C CYS A 183 -67.93 -16.08 -0.18
N VAL A 184 -68.66 -16.82 0.65
CA VAL A 184 -68.16 -18.04 1.30
C VAL A 184 -68.02 -19.15 0.24
N LEU A 185 -66.83 -19.76 0.16
CA LEU A 185 -66.53 -20.87 -0.74
C LEU A 185 -67.08 -22.20 -0.18
N ARG A 186 -67.39 -23.16 -1.05
CA ARG A 186 -67.99 -24.47 -0.65
C ARG A 186 -67.12 -25.25 0.33
N ASN A 187 -65.81 -25.14 0.19
CA ASN A 187 -64.83 -25.57 1.15
C ASN A 187 -63.88 -24.39 1.39
N ASN A 188 -63.74 -23.91 2.64
CA ASN A 188 -62.74 -22.88 2.96
C ASN A 188 -61.27 -23.37 2.79
N ASN A 189 -61.09 -24.58 2.27
CA ASN A 189 -59.84 -25.27 2.00
C ASN A 189 -59.19 -24.89 0.66
N ALA A 190 -59.24 -23.61 0.28
CA ALA A 190 -58.26 -23.13 -0.69
C ALA A 190 -56.88 -23.22 -0.03
N THR A 191 -56.21 -24.35 -0.23
CA THR A 191 -54.92 -24.62 0.38
C THR A 191 -53.81 -24.26 -0.59
N PHE A 192 -52.77 -23.67 -0.04
CA PHE A 192 -51.51 -23.50 -0.72
C PHE A 192 -50.61 -24.67 -0.33
N ARG A 193 -50.01 -25.33 -1.31
CA ARG A 193 -48.95 -26.30 -1.06
C ARG A 193 -47.61 -25.62 -1.31
N ILE A 194 -46.87 -25.36 -0.24
CA ILE A 194 -45.52 -24.81 -0.32
C ILE A 194 -44.56 -25.95 -0.61
N SER A 195 -43.74 -25.79 -1.63
CA SER A 195 -42.76 -26.79 -2.07
C SER A 195 -41.32 -26.33 -1.85
N ALA A 196 -41.06 -25.03 -1.84
CA ALA A 196 -39.76 -24.47 -1.44
C ALA A 196 -39.93 -23.02 -0.96
N VAL A 197 -39.03 -22.58 -0.08
CA VAL A 197 -38.88 -21.18 0.34
C VAL A 197 -37.40 -20.83 0.17
N GLN A 198 -37.05 -19.63 -0.30
CA GLN A 198 -35.67 -19.17 -0.41
C GLN A 198 -35.59 -17.71 0.02
N ALA A 199 -34.50 -17.31 0.65
CA ALA A 199 -34.19 -15.91 0.92
C ALA A 199 -32.87 -15.54 0.23
N VAL A 200 -32.86 -14.47 -0.55
CA VAL A 200 -31.63 -13.93 -1.13
C VAL A 200 -31.33 -12.61 -0.42
N VAL A 201 -30.25 -12.58 0.36
CA VAL A 201 -29.82 -11.37 1.06
C VAL A 201 -28.79 -10.66 0.20
N SER A 202 -29.01 -9.37 -0.02
CA SER A 202 -28.08 -8.47 -0.69
C SER A 202 -27.33 -7.64 0.34
N TRP A 203 -26.01 -7.64 0.26
CA TRP A 203 -25.15 -6.96 1.22
C TRP A 203 -24.47 -5.71 0.64
N THR A 204 -24.21 -4.71 1.47
CA THR A 204 -23.36 -3.56 1.15
C THR A 204 -22.27 -3.36 2.20
N SER A 205 -21.05 -3.05 1.74
CA SER A 205 -19.93 -2.61 2.57
C SER A 205 -20.02 -1.10 2.78
N PRO A 206 -19.47 -0.55 3.89
CA PRO A 206 -19.23 0.89 3.94
C PRO A 206 -18.29 1.31 2.79
N ASP A 207 -18.45 2.55 2.36
CA ASP A 207 -17.45 3.23 1.53
C ASP A 207 -16.17 3.39 2.35
N LEU A 208 -15.02 3.15 1.73
CA LEU A 208 -13.72 3.13 2.38
C LEU A 208 -12.79 4.21 1.81
N ASN A 209 -11.99 4.77 2.71
CA ASN A 209 -10.94 5.71 2.39
C ASN A 209 -9.61 5.22 2.95
N GLN A 210 -8.59 5.12 2.10
CA GLN A 210 -7.21 5.02 2.58
C GLN A 210 -6.80 6.39 3.13
N GLU A 211 -6.87 6.54 4.45
CA GLU A 211 -6.78 7.85 5.12
C GLU A 211 -5.33 8.24 5.39
N SER A 212 -4.53 7.30 5.89
CA SER A 212 -3.17 7.59 6.32
C SER A 212 -2.21 6.41 6.20
N SER A 213 -0.93 6.69 6.10
CA SER A 213 0.13 5.70 6.19
C SER A 213 1.40 6.25 6.83
N ARG A 214 2.28 5.36 7.27
CA ARG A 214 3.64 5.68 7.72
C ARG A 214 4.58 4.53 7.46
N VAL A 215 5.82 4.85 7.11
CA VAL A 215 6.88 3.88 6.80
C VAL A 215 7.89 3.83 7.94
N TYR A 216 8.41 2.63 8.22
CA TYR A 216 9.31 2.34 9.34
C TYR A 216 10.46 1.44 8.90
N LEU A 217 11.55 1.48 9.65
CA LEU A 217 12.58 0.46 9.58
C LEU A 217 11.98 -0.92 9.91
N ASN A 218 12.45 -1.95 9.21
CA ASN A 218 12.03 -3.31 9.49
C ASN A 218 12.62 -3.85 10.80
N THR A 219 11.83 -4.66 11.48
CA THR A 219 12.19 -5.43 12.67
C THR A 219 11.56 -6.81 12.54
N ASP A 220 12.26 -7.84 13.03
CA ASP A 220 11.77 -9.22 13.06
C ASP A 220 10.76 -9.42 14.22
N ASN A 221 9.73 -8.56 14.28
CA ASN A 221 8.73 -8.48 15.35
C ASN A 221 7.40 -7.88 14.84
N ALA A 222 6.31 -8.09 15.58
CA ALA A 222 5.01 -7.47 15.33
C ALA A 222 5.02 -5.94 15.47
N THR A 223 5.89 -5.39 16.33
CA THR A 223 6.12 -3.94 16.42
C THR A 223 7.23 -3.52 15.46
N PRO A 224 6.97 -2.56 14.55
CA PRO A 224 7.97 -2.07 13.60
C PRO A 224 9.06 -1.24 14.30
N GLY A 225 10.14 -0.93 13.59
CA GLY A 225 11.23 -0.09 14.08
C GLY A 225 10.85 1.40 14.20
N THR A 226 11.88 2.25 14.20
CA THR A 226 11.68 3.70 14.17
C THR A 226 11.05 4.14 12.85
N PRO A 227 10.15 5.14 12.87
CA PRO A 227 9.61 5.71 11.63
C PRO A 227 10.73 6.30 10.76
N ILE A 228 10.63 6.08 9.46
CA ILE A 228 11.52 6.70 8.46
C ILE A 228 11.09 8.15 8.20
N ALA A 229 9.79 8.41 8.24
CA ALA A 229 9.22 9.74 8.01
C ALA A 229 7.99 9.99 8.90
N THR A 230 7.51 11.23 8.86
CA THR A 230 6.20 11.60 9.39
C THR A 230 5.07 10.94 8.61
N SER A 231 3.88 10.84 9.22
CA SER A 231 2.68 10.30 8.59
C SER A 231 2.44 10.95 7.22
N ASN A 232 2.01 10.17 6.23
CA ASN A 232 1.62 10.60 4.89
C ASN A 232 2.73 11.30 4.07
N SER A 233 3.98 11.21 4.51
CA SER A 233 5.12 11.85 3.86
C SER A 233 5.89 10.85 2.98
N LEU A 234 6.51 11.35 1.91
CA LEU A 234 7.47 10.58 1.12
C LEU A 234 8.56 10.02 2.03
N SER A 235 8.84 8.72 1.91
CA SER A 235 9.81 8.01 2.75
C SER A 235 10.96 7.46 1.90
N ASP A 236 12.19 7.71 2.34
CA ASP A 236 13.40 7.15 1.75
C ASP A 236 13.61 5.72 2.29
N VAL A 237 13.43 4.71 1.44
CA VAL A 237 13.68 3.30 1.82
C VAL A 237 15.01 2.87 1.21
N GLN A 238 15.90 2.29 2.02
CA GLN A 238 17.19 1.83 1.51
C GLN A 238 16.95 0.72 0.47
N HIS A 239 17.58 0.86 -0.69
CA HIS A 239 17.47 -0.12 -1.76
C HIS A 239 17.92 -1.50 -1.28
N ASP A 240 17.30 -2.55 -1.82
CA ASP A 240 17.61 -3.94 -1.46
C ASP A 240 17.47 -4.28 0.04
N THR A 241 16.64 -3.52 0.77
CA THR A 241 16.37 -3.76 2.20
C THR A 241 14.89 -3.91 2.51
N ALA A 242 14.62 -4.58 3.64
CA ALA A 242 13.27 -4.71 4.19
C ALA A 242 12.83 -3.43 4.92
N PHE A 243 11.56 -3.09 4.79
CA PHE A 243 10.90 -1.98 5.48
C PHE A 243 9.46 -2.36 5.87
N ARG A 244 8.85 -1.54 6.71
CA ARG A 244 7.47 -1.76 7.19
C ARG A 244 6.59 -0.59 6.82
N VAL A 245 5.35 -0.86 6.44
CA VAL A 245 4.34 0.18 6.17
C VAL A 245 3.12 -0.10 7.01
N ARG A 246 2.75 0.85 7.88
CA ARG A 246 1.43 0.82 8.52
C ARG A 246 0.47 1.70 7.73
N MET A 247 -0.67 1.14 7.30
CA MET A 247 -1.68 1.87 6.52
C MET A 247 -3.05 1.78 7.19
N ALA A 248 -3.69 2.95 7.31
CA ALA A 248 -4.98 3.13 7.94
C ALA A 248 -6.09 3.31 6.89
N VAL A 249 -7.17 2.53 7.03
CA VAL A 249 -8.37 2.63 6.19
C VAL A 249 -9.57 2.97 7.06
N LYS A 250 -10.33 3.98 6.66
CA LYS A 250 -11.47 4.53 7.39
C LYS A 250 -12.76 4.38 6.60
N PRO A 251 -13.86 3.90 7.20
CA PRO A 251 -15.20 4.00 6.65
C PRO A 251 -15.66 5.47 6.49
N THR A 252 -16.20 5.87 5.33
CA THR A 252 -16.49 7.29 4.99
C THR A 252 -17.95 7.66 4.74
N ALA A 253 -18.91 6.74 4.84
CA ALA A 253 -20.29 7.07 4.50
C ALA A 253 -21.06 7.78 5.65
N VAL A 254 -21.85 8.79 5.27
CA VAL A 254 -22.54 9.78 6.12
C VAL A 254 -23.77 9.20 6.86
N ASP A 255 -24.29 8.06 6.41
CA ASP A 255 -25.48 7.39 6.98
C ASP A 255 -25.14 6.32 8.05
N TRP A 256 -23.89 6.33 8.53
CA TRP A 256 -23.29 5.33 9.43
C TRP A 256 -23.08 5.84 10.85
N GLN A 257 -23.99 6.65 11.41
CA GLN A 257 -23.77 7.31 12.71
C GLN A 257 -23.79 6.37 13.94
N THR A 258 -24.12 5.08 13.77
CA THR A 258 -24.21 4.09 14.88
C THR A 258 -23.59 2.73 14.55
N ASP A 259 -22.81 2.64 13.47
CA ASP A 259 -22.55 1.36 12.81
C ASP A 259 -21.06 0.98 12.80
N THR A 260 -20.80 -0.32 12.66
CA THR A 260 -19.51 -0.93 12.88
C THR A 260 -19.06 -1.72 11.65
N TRP A 261 -17.86 -1.45 11.16
CA TRP A 261 -17.18 -2.28 10.16
C TRP A 261 -16.56 -3.49 10.86
N GLY A 262 -17.31 -4.57 10.86
CA GLY A 262 -16.98 -5.80 11.59
C GLY A 262 -15.93 -6.69 10.91
N PRO A 263 -15.46 -7.73 11.61
CA PRO A 263 -14.43 -8.65 11.13
C PRO A 263 -14.85 -9.44 9.89
N HIS A 264 -13.91 -9.66 8.96
CA HIS A 264 -14.05 -10.50 7.77
C HIS A 264 -12.66 -10.87 7.23
N SER A 265 -12.61 -11.80 6.29
CA SER A 265 -11.36 -12.35 5.77
C SER A 265 -11.22 -12.18 4.26
N ASN A 266 -9.98 -11.99 3.79
CA ASN A 266 -9.59 -12.06 2.37
C ASN A 266 -10.32 -11.08 1.44
N THR A 267 -10.73 -9.93 1.95
CA THR A 267 -11.47 -8.90 1.20
C THR A 267 -10.59 -7.85 0.57
N TYR A 268 -9.32 -7.73 0.99
CA TYR A 268 -8.40 -6.70 0.54
C TYR A 268 -7.06 -7.26 0.10
N LYS A 269 -6.35 -6.48 -0.71
CA LYS A 269 -4.99 -6.76 -1.13
C LYS A 269 -4.18 -5.47 -1.30
N LEU A 270 -2.87 -5.59 -1.17
CA LEU A 270 -1.92 -4.52 -1.37
C LEU A 270 -1.40 -4.54 -2.81
N GLN A 271 -1.40 -3.37 -3.44
CA GLN A 271 -0.84 -3.12 -4.75
C GLN A 271 0.26 -2.06 -4.68
N TYR A 272 1.18 -2.13 -5.63
CA TYR A 272 2.16 -1.08 -5.86
C TYR A 272 2.31 -0.77 -7.35
N SER A 273 2.88 0.39 -7.67
CA SER A 273 3.27 0.80 -9.02
C SER A 273 4.55 1.62 -8.95
N SER A 274 5.44 1.47 -9.93
CA SER A 274 6.44 2.50 -10.20
C SER A 274 5.71 3.81 -10.52
N LYS A 275 6.14 4.91 -9.91
CA LYS A 275 5.54 6.22 -10.09
C LYS A 275 6.05 6.81 -11.40
N SER A 276 5.12 7.12 -12.30
CA SER A 276 5.41 7.81 -13.57
C SER A 276 4.58 9.08 -13.74
N ALA A 277 3.60 9.30 -12.86
CA ALA A 277 2.83 10.53 -12.78
C ALA A 277 3.42 11.52 -11.77
N SER A 278 2.94 12.77 -11.80
CA SER A 278 3.37 13.83 -10.87
C SER A 278 3.08 13.55 -9.40
N SER A 279 2.12 12.65 -9.12
CA SER A 279 1.77 12.19 -7.78
C SER A 279 1.18 10.78 -7.85
N CYS A 280 1.21 10.05 -6.74
CA CYS A 280 0.57 8.73 -6.66
C CYS A 280 -0.95 8.78 -6.91
N ALA A 281 -1.62 9.89 -6.56
CA ALA A 281 -3.03 10.09 -6.86
C ALA A 281 -3.33 10.21 -8.36
N ALA A 282 -2.36 10.68 -9.16
CA ALA A 282 -2.47 10.78 -10.60
C ALA A 282 -2.02 9.52 -11.36
N GLN A 283 -1.53 8.50 -10.65
CA GLN A 283 -1.04 7.25 -11.24
C GLN A 283 -2.22 6.39 -11.77
N SER A 284 -2.41 6.36 -13.08
CA SER A 284 -3.55 5.69 -13.73
C SER A 284 -3.25 4.27 -14.25
N SER A 285 -1.97 3.89 -14.36
CA SER A 285 -1.53 2.60 -14.89
C SER A 285 -0.31 2.07 -14.12
N GLY A 286 0.11 0.82 -14.38
CA GLY A 286 1.29 0.21 -13.75
C GLY A 286 1.05 -0.47 -12.40
N TRP A 287 -0.19 -0.41 -11.88
CA TRP A 287 -0.57 -1.07 -10.63
C TRP A 287 -0.55 -2.60 -10.77
N GLY A 288 0.22 -3.25 -9.90
CA GLY A 288 0.28 -4.70 -9.75
C GLY A 288 0.14 -5.10 -8.28
N ASP A 289 -0.29 -6.34 -8.06
CA ASP A 289 -0.35 -6.91 -6.71
C ASP A 289 1.07 -7.11 -6.18
N VAL A 290 1.30 -6.76 -4.90
CA VAL A 290 2.56 -7.08 -4.24
C VAL A 290 2.67 -8.61 -4.16
N SER A 291 3.82 -9.13 -4.57
CA SER A 291 4.12 -10.57 -4.57
C SER A 291 5.43 -10.85 -3.82
N SER A 292 5.69 -12.10 -3.47
CA SER A 292 6.98 -12.50 -2.87
C SER A 292 8.08 -12.78 -3.92
N GLY A 293 7.71 -13.02 -5.18
CA GLY A 293 8.63 -13.55 -6.20
C GLY A 293 8.89 -12.66 -7.41
N SER A 294 8.12 -11.59 -7.60
CA SER A 294 8.24 -10.69 -8.74
C SER A 294 8.01 -9.23 -8.33
N GLY A 295 8.56 -8.32 -9.13
CA GLY A 295 8.48 -6.89 -8.87
C GLY A 295 9.67 -6.34 -8.07
N ASN A 296 9.67 -5.04 -7.84
CA ASN A 296 10.68 -4.35 -7.03
C ASN A 296 10.25 -4.31 -5.56
N ILE A 297 9.02 -3.89 -5.30
CA ILE A 297 8.42 -3.96 -3.96
C ILE A 297 7.78 -5.32 -3.78
N ARG A 298 8.28 -6.09 -2.81
CA ARG A 298 7.85 -7.46 -2.53
C ARG A 298 7.47 -7.65 -1.09
N TRP A 299 6.72 -8.71 -0.81
CA TRP A 299 6.55 -9.20 0.55
C TRP A 299 7.89 -9.65 1.14
N TYR A 300 8.14 -9.29 2.39
CA TYR A 300 9.31 -9.75 3.16
C TYR A 300 8.85 -10.63 4.33
N ASN A 301 9.46 -11.81 4.46
CA ASN A 301 9.18 -12.74 5.56
C ASN A 301 10.11 -12.43 6.75
N ASN A 302 9.54 -11.97 7.85
CA ASN A 302 10.16 -11.82 9.17
C ASN A 302 9.94 -13.12 9.99
N PRO A 303 10.93 -14.02 10.10
CA PRO A 303 10.75 -15.32 10.74
C PRO A 303 10.28 -15.28 12.21
N GLY A 304 10.50 -14.17 12.91
CA GLY A 304 10.12 -13.94 14.30
C GLY A 304 8.65 -13.55 14.50
N VAL A 305 7.88 -13.30 13.43
CA VAL A 305 6.45 -12.96 13.51
C VAL A 305 5.67 -13.61 12.37
N ALA A 306 4.61 -14.36 12.71
CA ALA A 306 3.78 -15.01 11.70
C ALA A 306 2.84 -14.02 10.99
N ASP A 307 2.63 -14.20 9.69
CA ASP A 307 1.57 -13.51 8.94
C ASP A 307 0.21 -13.66 9.64
N GLY A 308 -0.52 -12.56 9.78
CA GLY A 308 -1.78 -12.49 10.50
C GLY A 308 -1.67 -12.26 12.01
N ALA A 309 -0.47 -12.15 12.59
CA ALA A 309 -0.30 -11.82 14.01
C ALA A 309 -0.97 -10.48 14.36
N ALA A 310 -1.61 -10.39 15.53
CA ALA A 310 -2.24 -9.16 15.99
C ALA A 310 -1.18 -8.08 16.25
N ILE A 311 -1.43 -6.86 15.78
CA ILE A 311 -0.56 -5.71 16.09
C ILE A 311 -1.11 -4.95 17.30
N THR A 312 -0.21 -4.27 18.02
CA THR A 312 -0.56 -3.43 19.16
C THR A 312 -0.31 -1.96 18.85
N ALA A 313 -0.88 -1.11 19.70
CA ALA A 313 -0.65 0.33 19.68
C ALA A 313 0.85 0.65 19.76
N TYR A 314 1.29 1.54 18.89
CA TYR A 314 2.65 2.03 18.85
C TYR A 314 2.63 3.56 18.88
N ALA A 315 3.49 4.17 19.69
CA ALA A 315 3.49 5.62 19.90
C ALA A 315 3.63 6.43 18.60
N ASN A 316 4.27 5.83 17.59
CA ASN A 316 4.50 6.44 16.29
C ASN A 316 3.56 5.93 15.19
N ASP A 317 2.41 5.34 15.53
CA ASP A 317 1.39 4.98 14.55
C ASP A 317 1.00 6.16 13.63
N PRO A 318 0.54 5.90 12.39
CA PRO A 318 0.10 6.94 11.49
C PRO A 318 -1.06 7.74 12.12
N THR A 319 -1.06 9.05 11.86
CA THR A 319 -2.04 9.97 12.45
C THR A 319 -3.34 9.94 11.66
N VAL A 320 -4.46 9.69 12.35
CA VAL A 320 -5.81 9.63 11.76
C VAL A 320 -6.75 10.59 12.50
N GLY A 321 -7.90 10.93 11.90
CA GLY A 321 -8.90 11.81 12.52
C GLY A 321 -9.71 11.18 13.68
N GLY A 322 -9.31 10.01 14.19
CA GLY A 322 -10.02 9.24 15.21
C GLY A 322 -9.08 8.27 15.95
N SER A 323 -9.61 7.19 16.52
CA SER A 323 -8.80 6.09 17.07
C SER A 323 -8.47 5.04 16.03
N LEU A 324 -7.42 4.26 16.27
CA LEU A 324 -7.00 3.15 15.44
C LEU A 324 -7.53 1.83 16.02
N ALA A 325 -8.23 1.06 15.21
CA ALA A 325 -8.51 -0.34 15.45
C ALA A 325 -7.37 -1.16 14.83
N HIS A 326 -6.39 -1.52 15.65
CA HIS A 326 -5.25 -2.35 15.27
C HIS A 326 -5.71 -3.71 14.76
N GLN A 327 -5.30 -4.06 13.54
CA GLN A 327 -5.64 -5.34 12.90
C GLN A 327 -4.45 -6.29 13.02
N THR A 328 -3.82 -6.62 11.90
CA THR A 328 -2.81 -7.66 11.84
C THR A 328 -1.56 -7.22 11.07
N TYR A 329 -0.47 -7.88 11.40
CA TYR A 329 0.78 -7.92 10.66
C TYR A 329 0.62 -8.76 9.40
N ARG A 330 1.17 -8.31 8.27
CA ARG A 330 0.91 -8.87 6.94
C ARG A 330 2.20 -9.10 6.14
N GLU A 331 2.32 -10.30 5.59
CA GLU A 331 3.39 -10.71 4.65
C GLU A 331 2.83 -11.30 3.36
N SER A 332 1.51 -11.27 3.19
CA SER A 332 0.87 -11.85 2.04
C SER A 332 -0.48 -11.20 1.75
N ASN A 333 -0.87 -11.27 0.47
CA ASN A 333 -2.25 -11.09 0.04
C ASN A 333 -2.99 -12.44 0.12
N ASN A 334 -4.30 -12.49 0.43
CA ASN A 334 -5.21 -11.38 0.75
C ASN A 334 -5.36 -11.20 2.27
N PHE A 335 -5.85 -10.02 2.69
CA PHE A 335 -6.09 -9.68 4.09
C PHE A 335 -7.52 -9.20 4.38
N GLY A 336 -7.86 -9.08 5.66
CA GLY A 336 -9.18 -8.67 6.13
C GLY A 336 -9.13 -8.06 7.53
N LEU A 337 -10.31 -7.85 8.13
CA LEU A 337 -10.45 -7.30 9.48
C LEU A 337 -10.57 -8.41 10.52
N THR A 338 -9.85 -8.25 11.63
CA THR A 338 -10.01 -9.07 12.84
C THR A 338 -10.73 -8.31 13.94
N ASN A 339 -10.54 -6.99 14.02
CA ASN A 339 -11.14 -6.12 15.02
C ASN A 339 -12.15 -5.18 14.38
N THR A 340 -13.28 -5.02 15.08
CA THR A 340 -14.37 -4.14 14.66
C THR A 340 -13.93 -2.68 14.66
N VAL A 341 -14.27 -1.94 13.61
CA VAL A 341 -14.01 -0.48 13.51
C VAL A 341 -15.33 0.27 13.62
N THR A 342 -15.45 1.13 14.63
CA THR A 342 -16.64 1.96 14.84
C THR A 342 -16.56 3.26 14.03
N THR A 343 -17.70 3.92 13.84
CA THR A 343 -17.79 5.21 13.15
C THR A 343 -16.75 6.22 13.65
N GLY A 344 -16.05 6.87 12.72
CA GLY A 344 -15.04 7.89 13.01
C GLY A 344 -13.62 7.34 13.24
N ASN A 345 -13.48 6.04 13.47
CA ASN A 345 -12.19 5.35 13.67
C ASN A 345 -11.69 4.68 12.37
N ALA A 346 -10.43 4.24 12.37
CA ALA A 346 -9.77 3.62 11.22
C ALA A 346 -9.18 2.25 11.56
N ALA A 347 -9.23 1.29 10.63
CA ALA A 347 -8.51 0.03 10.74
C ALA A 347 -7.04 0.23 10.37
N LEU A 348 -6.12 -0.41 11.09
CA LEU A 348 -4.68 -0.32 10.83
C LEU A 348 -4.08 -1.70 10.55
N TRP A 349 -3.42 -1.87 9.41
CA TRP A 349 -2.58 -3.03 9.12
C TRP A 349 -1.11 -2.63 9.06
N ASP A 350 -0.24 -3.60 9.29
CA ASP A 350 1.22 -3.46 9.23
C ASP A 350 1.78 -4.43 8.17
N PHE A 351 2.33 -3.90 7.09
CA PHE A 351 2.83 -4.66 5.95
C PHE A 351 4.35 -4.77 5.99
N SER A 352 4.87 -5.99 5.88
CA SER A 352 6.30 -6.28 5.74
C SER A 352 6.69 -6.39 4.27
N LEU A 353 7.51 -5.43 3.85
CA LEU A 353 7.91 -5.29 2.47
C LEU A 353 9.43 -5.26 2.35
N GLN A 354 9.92 -5.51 1.16
CA GLN A 354 11.31 -5.27 0.79
C GLN A 354 11.36 -4.59 -0.56
N ASP A 355 12.34 -3.72 -0.69
CA ASP A 355 12.81 -3.27 -1.98
C ASP A 355 13.78 -4.32 -2.55
N VAL A 356 13.69 -4.62 -3.85
CA VAL A 356 14.55 -5.60 -4.52
C VAL A 356 14.86 -5.12 -5.94
N GLY A 357 16.13 -4.87 -6.23
CA GLY A 357 16.64 -4.56 -7.56
C GLY A 357 16.13 -3.23 -8.12
N SER A 358 15.73 -2.30 -7.26
CA SER A 358 15.41 -0.92 -7.65
C SER A 358 16.68 -0.13 -7.86
N THR A 359 16.62 0.87 -8.74
CA THR A 359 17.70 1.84 -8.89
C THR A 359 17.48 2.97 -7.89
N PRO A 360 18.54 3.48 -7.22
CA PRO A 360 18.42 4.70 -6.42
C PRO A 360 17.74 5.83 -7.20
N GLY A 361 16.67 6.38 -6.62
CA GLY A 361 15.80 7.38 -7.24
C GLY A 361 14.52 6.83 -7.87
N ASP A 362 14.32 5.52 -7.90
CA ASP A 362 13.05 4.92 -8.30
C ASP A 362 11.98 5.19 -7.24
N ASP A 363 10.88 5.81 -7.67
CA ASP A 363 9.73 6.15 -6.83
C ASP A 363 8.60 5.11 -6.99
N TYR A 364 7.96 4.76 -5.88
CA TYR A 364 6.85 3.80 -5.86
C TYR A 364 5.64 4.31 -5.08
N CYS A 365 4.47 3.97 -5.59
CA CYS A 365 3.18 4.24 -4.98
C CYS A 365 2.56 2.95 -4.47
N LEU A 366 2.02 2.95 -3.26
CA LEU A 366 1.29 1.81 -2.70
C LEU A 366 -0.16 2.17 -2.39
N ARG A 367 -1.04 1.19 -2.58
CA ARG A 367 -2.47 1.32 -2.26
C ARG A 367 -3.08 -0.01 -1.84
N ILE A 368 -4.08 0.07 -0.98
CA ILE A 368 -4.98 -1.02 -0.67
C ILE A 368 -6.15 -1.00 -1.66
N VAL A 369 -6.52 -2.16 -2.19
CA VAL A 369 -7.71 -2.36 -3.04
C VAL A 369 -8.53 -3.54 -2.51
N LYS A 370 -9.75 -3.72 -3.02
CA LYS A 370 -10.55 -4.93 -2.75
C LYS A 370 -9.89 -6.14 -3.41
N SER A 371 -10.13 -7.34 -2.91
CA SER A 371 -9.46 -8.56 -3.37
C SER A 371 -9.74 -8.89 -4.84
N ASP A 372 -10.88 -8.43 -5.38
CA ASP A 372 -11.23 -8.52 -6.80
C ASP A 372 -10.51 -7.49 -7.69
N GLY A 373 -9.69 -6.61 -7.10
CA GLY A 373 -8.95 -5.55 -7.78
C GLY A 373 -9.71 -4.24 -7.94
N THR A 374 -10.96 -4.16 -7.49
CA THR A 374 -11.71 -2.91 -7.48
C THR A 374 -11.13 -1.94 -6.46
N LEU A 375 -11.14 -0.65 -6.80
CA LEU A 375 -10.61 0.39 -5.92
C LEU A 375 -11.49 0.56 -4.68
N LEU A 376 -10.88 1.03 -3.60
CA LEU A 376 -11.63 1.70 -2.53
C LEU A 376 -12.28 2.97 -3.09
N GLU A 377 -13.31 3.43 -2.40
CA GLU A 377 -14.14 4.56 -2.82
C GLU A 377 -13.34 5.87 -2.83
N SER A 378 -12.36 6.03 -1.95
CA SER A 378 -11.45 7.17 -1.97
C SER A 378 -10.06 6.87 -1.38
N TYR A 379 -9.12 7.78 -1.65
CA TYR A 379 -7.76 7.74 -1.13
C TYR A 379 -7.35 9.16 -0.75
N SER A 380 -7.32 9.45 0.55
CA SER A 380 -6.78 10.72 1.08
C SER A 380 -5.26 10.70 1.11
N ASN A 381 -4.67 9.52 1.23
CA ASN A 381 -3.24 9.32 1.14
C ASN A 381 -2.92 8.07 0.32
N TYR A 382 -1.96 8.18 -0.60
CA TYR A 382 -1.22 7.06 -1.14
C TYR A 382 0.14 7.01 -0.42
N THR A 383 0.59 5.82 -0.03
CA THR A 383 1.95 5.68 0.49
C THR A 383 2.92 5.86 -0.67
N GLU A 384 3.92 6.72 -0.48
CA GLU A 384 4.96 6.97 -1.46
C GLU A 384 6.32 6.67 -0.83
N VAL A 385 7.11 5.85 -1.51
CA VAL A 385 8.48 5.51 -1.11
C VAL A 385 9.42 5.75 -2.28
N VAL A 386 10.65 6.16 -1.97
CA VAL A 386 11.74 6.27 -2.95
C VAL A 386 12.86 5.34 -2.52
N ALA A 387 13.34 4.52 -3.46
CA ALA A 387 14.52 3.70 -3.23
C ALA A 387 15.75 4.61 -3.16
N VAL A 388 16.51 4.52 -2.07
CA VAL A 388 17.76 5.28 -1.89
C VAL A 388 18.95 4.35 -1.88
N GLY A 389 20.04 4.80 -2.49
CA GLY A 389 21.33 4.14 -2.46
C GLY A 389 22.15 4.59 -1.25
N ASP A 390 23.46 4.64 -1.42
CA ASP A 390 24.37 5.06 -0.37
C ASP A 390 24.75 6.55 -0.48
N TYR A 391 25.40 7.06 0.54
CA TYR A 391 26.15 8.31 0.46
C TYR A 391 27.55 8.09 1.01
N GLY A 392 28.53 8.81 0.46
CA GLY A 392 29.90 8.66 0.91
C GLY A 392 30.90 9.19 -0.10
N VAL A 393 32.17 9.09 0.28
CA VAL A 393 33.31 9.44 -0.56
C VAL A 393 34.23 8.24 -0.70
N SER A 394 34.71 8.00 -1.92
CA SER A 394 35.73 6.98 -2.19
C SER A 394 36.72 7.48 -3.25
N ILE A 395 37.83 6.77 -3.41
CA ILE A 395 38.75 6.98 -4.52
C ILE A 395 38.52 5.85 -5.52
N VAL A 396 38.10 6.20 -6.72
CA VAL A 396 37.73 5.24 -7.78
C VAL A 396 38.66 5.32 -8.97
N ASN A 397 38.84 4.21 -9.66
CA ASN A 397 39.62 4.18 -10.89
C ASN A 397 38.86 4.77 -12.09
N SER A 398 39.44 4.69 -13.29
CA SER A 398 38.81 5.18 -14.53
C SER A 398 37.49 4.49 -14.86
N ALA A 399 37.29 3.25 -14.40
CA ALA A 399 36.06 2.48 -14.55
C ALA A 399 35.04 2.72 -13.42
N GLY A 400 35.36 3.54 -12.41
CA GLY A 400 34.48 3.83 -11.28
C GLY A 400 34.47 2.76 -10.19
N VAL A 401 35.48 1.88 -10.16
CA VAL A 401 35.66 0.87 -9.10
C VAL A 401 36.59 1.42 -8.04
N ASP A 402 36.28 1.18 -6.76
CA ASP A 402 37.11 1.61 -5.64
C ASP A 402 38.55 1.10 -5.76
N VAL A 403 39.50 1.98 -5.45
CA VAL A 403 40.94 1.71 -5.50
C VAL A 403 41.39 1.18 -4.15
N ALA A 404 41.90 -0.05 -4.12
CA ALA A 404 42.57 -0.58 -2.94
C ALA A 404 43.93 0.12 -2.76
N GLY A 405 44.10 0.82 -1.64
CA GLY A 405 45.33 1.57 -1.33
C GLY A 405 45.55 2.76 -2.27
N PRO A 406 44.68 3.79 -2.24
CA PRO A 406 44.87 4.97 -3.06
C PRO A 406 46.14 5.73 -2.63
N GLN A 407 46.86 6.31 -3.59
CA GLN A 407 48.12 7.01 -3.37
C GLN A 407 48.22 8.24 -4.28
N VAL A 408 48.78 9.32 -3.74
CA VAL A 408 49.16 10.51 -4.52
C VAL A 408 50.68 10.60 -4.55
N THR A 409 51.26 10.59 -5.75
CA THR A 409 52.71 10.66 -5.93
C THR A 409 53.14 12.10 -6.21
N PHE A 410 54.09 12.59 -5.43
CA PHE A 410 54.83 13.80 -5.73
C PHE A 410 56.06 13.45 -6.60
N PRO A 411 56.42 14.27 -7.60
CA PRO A 411 57.66 14.11 -8.35
C PRO A 411 58.88 14.12 -7.42
N SER A 412 59.93 13.39 -7.79
CA SER A 412 61.20 13.42 -7.06
C SER A 412 61.78 14.84 -7.02
N ALA A 413 62.12 15.29 -5.81
CA ALA A 413 62.70 16.59 -5.55
C ALA A 413 64.21 16.46 -5.30
N GLU A 414 65.03 17.33 -5.88
CA GLU A 414 66.46 17.38 -5.58
C GLU A 414 66.72 17.97 -4.19
N VAL A 415 67.75 17.50 -3.50
CA VAL A 415 68.20 18.10 -2.24
C VAL A 415 68.74 19.50 -2.52
N LYS A 416 68.15 20.52 -1.88
CA LYS A 416 68.55 21.93 -2.03
C LYS A 416 69.00 22.53 -0.70
N THR A 417 69.88 23.51 -0.76
CA THR A 417 70.26 24.35 0.39
C THR A 417 69.28 25.48 0.66
N SER A 418 68.23 25.59 -0.17
CA SER A 418 67.09 26.48 -0.04
C SER A 418 65.80 25.67 0.01
N CYS A 419 64.69 26.32 0.37
CA CYS A 419 63.34 25.75 0.27
C CYS A 419 63.10 25.16 -1.13
N ASN A 420 62.50 23.98 -1.18
CA ASN A 420 62.14 23.31 -2.43
C ASN A 420 60.63 23.12 -2.52
N VAL A 421 60.10 23.10 -3.73
CA VAL A 421 58.66 22.91 -3.98
C VAL A 421 58.49 21.62 -4.76
N SER A 422 57.57 20.76 -4.33
CA SER A 422 57.10 19.61 -5.11
C SER A 422 55.59 19.66 -5.23
N ASN A 423 55.08 19.33 -6.41
CA ASN A 423 53.65 19.43 -6.72
C ASN A 423 53.06 18.06 -7.05
N GLY A 424 52.07 17.65 -6.28
CA GLY A 424 51.25 16.46 -6.51
C GLY A 424 49.89 16.83 -7.10
N THR A 425 49.12 15.81 -7.47
CA THR A 425 47.73 16.00 -7.89
C THR A 425 46.85 14.93 -7.28
N LEU A 426 45.93 15.34 -6.40
CA LEU A 426 44.87 14.49 -5.89
C LEU A 426 43.72 14.46 -6.90
N GLY A 427 43.30 13.25 -7.27
CA GLY A 427 42.27 13.06 -8.27
C GLY A 427 42.84 13.20 -9.70
N VAL A 428 43.26 12.09 -10.30
CA VAL A 428 43.64 11.99 -11.72
C VAL A 428 42.69 11.05 -12.45
N SER A 429 42.75 10.97 -13.78
CA SER A 429 41.81 10.15 -14.57
C SER A 429 41.81 8.66 -14.19
N SER A 430 42.93 8.15 -13.69
CA SER A 430 43.10 6.77 -13.21
C SER A 430 42.74 6.56 -11.74
N GLN A 431 42.62 7.62 -10.93
CA GLN A 431 42.25 7.60 -9.50
C GLN A 431 41.56 8.92 -9.14
N LYS A 432 40.24 8.97 -9.18
CA LYS A 432 39.40 10.17 -8.96
C LYS A 432 38.76 10.10 -7.58
N VAL A 433 38.53 11.23 -6.93
CA VAL A 433 37.70 11.27 -5.71
C VAL A 433 36.24 11.27 -6.15
N ARG A 434 35.49 10.23 -5.82
CA ARG A 434 34.05 10.13 -6.10
C ARG A 434 33.26 10.44 -4.86
N ILE A 435 32.29 11.35 -5.00
CA ILE A 435 31.34 11.73 -3.96
C ILE A 435 29.98 11.23 -4.40
N ASN A 436 29.38 10.27 -3.69
CA ASN A 436 28.03 9.76 -3.96
C ASN A 436 27.02 10.37 -2.98
N ASN A 437 25.87 10.80 -3.47
CA ASN A 437 24.79 11.28 -2.62
C ASN A 437 23.42 10.81 -3.13
N ASP A 438 22.93 9.70 -2.57
CA ASP A 438 21.59 9.20 -2.82
C ASP A 438 20.61 9.56 -1.68
N ILE A 439 21.11 10.08 -0.55
CA ILE A 439 20.35 10.22 0.70
C ILE A 439 20.25 11.68 1.20
N LEU A 440 21.38 12.40 1.30
CA LEU A 440 21.47 13.66 2.04
C LEU A 440 20.71 14.79 1.34
N LYS A 441 19.83 15.45 2.09
CA LYS A 441 18.95 16.54 1.62
C LYS A 441 19.42 17.94 2.02
N ASN A 442 20.18 18.04 3.11
CA ASN A 442 20.56 19.33 3.71
C ASN A 442 21.92 19.84 3.24
N GLY A 443 22.65 19.03 2.47
CA GLY A 443 24.01 19.31 2.01
C GLY A 443 25.02 18.34 2.58
N TRP A 444 26.25 18.49 2.12
CA TRP A 444 27.40 17.69 2.56
C TRP A 444 28.70 18.48 2.37
N ASP A 445 29.72 18.13 3.13
CA ASP A 445 31.10 18.62 2.94
C ASP A 445 32.04 17.42 2.83
N VAL A 446 32.96 17.48 1.86
CA VAL A 446 34.05 16.52 1.71
C VAL A 446 35.35 17.24 1.99
N SER A 447 36.06 16.79 3.02
CA SER A 447 37.32 17.37 3.49
C SER A 447 38.44 16.34 3.57
N ILE A 448 39.68 16.82 3.61
CA ILE A 448 40.89 16.03 3.77
C ILE A 448 41.66 16.49 5.02
N ALA A 449 42.18 15.54 5.77
CA ALA A 449 43.01 15.76 6.96
C ALA A 449 44.07 14.63 7.08
N PRO A 450 45.19 14.85 7.79
CA PRO A 450 46.13 13.78 8.11
C PRO A 450 45.47 12.70 8.98
N THR A 451 45.78 11.45 8.69
CA THR A 451 45.12 10.31 9.34
C THR A 451 45.45 10.22 10.82
N ASN A 452 46.69 10.52 11.22
CA ASN A 452 47.11 10.47 12.64
C ASN A 452 46.93 11.81 13.38
N GLY A 453 46.20 12.75 12.78
CA GLY A 453 45.90 14.05 13.38
C GLY A 453 46.95 15.12 13.08
N PRO A 454 46.87 16.27 13.76
CA PRO A 454 47.66 17.45 13.40
C PRO A 454 49.15 17.31 13.71
N THR A 455 49.56 16.37 14.56
CA THR A 455 50.98 16.11 14.88
C THR A 455 51.61 15.05 13.98
N ASP A 456 50.98 14.67 12.88
CA ASP A 456 51.57 13.74 11.90
C ASP A 456 52.66 14.45 11.08
N SER A 457 53.55 13.70 10.42
CA SER A 457 54.67 14.27 9.68
C SER A 457 54.95 13.47 8.41
N TRP A 458 55.69 14.08 7.48
CA TRP A 458 56.25 13.33 6.35
C TRP A 458 57.39 12.45 6.85
N GLN A 459 57.26 11.12 6.73
CA GLN A 459 58.22 10.18 7.31
C GLN A 459 58.98 9.38 6.26
N SER A 460 60.29 9.24 6.46
CA SER A 460 61.13 8.27 5.74
C SER A 460 62.09 7.55 6.69
N GLY A 461 61.65 6.42 7.24
CA GLY A 461 62.42 5.71 8.25
C GLY A 461 62.47 6.50 9.56
N GLY A 462 63.63 7.06 9.90
CA GLY A 462 63.80 7.92 11.08
C GLY A 462 63.93 9.42 10.77
N GLU A 463 63.79 9.79 9.50
CA GLU A 463 63.86 11.19 9.05
C GLU A 463 62.45 11.73 8.84
N GLU A 464 62.23 12.98 9.25
CA GLU A 464 60.91 13.62 9.23
C GLU A 464 60.99 15.08 8.79
N TYR A 465 59.90 15.58 8.22
CA TYR A 465 59.64 17.01 8.08
C TYR A 465 58.13 17.27 8.12
N ASP A 466 57.75 18.51 8.38
CA ASP A 466 56.36 18.84 8.68
C ASP A 466 55.52 19.10 7.41
N PHE A 467 54.20 19.07 7.57
CA PHE A 467 53.22 19.38 6.55
C PHE A 467 52.39 20.63 6.89
N ASN A 468 52.52 21.21 8.09
CA ASN A 468 51.62 22.24 8.60
C ASN A 468 52.31 23.47 9.22
N ASP A 469 53.53 23.80 8.80
CA ASP A 469 54.16 25.05 9.21
C ASP A 469 53.58 26.28 8.51
N SER A 470 53.15 27.24 9.32
CA SER A 470 52.79 28.59 8.84
C SER A 470 53.95 29.35 8.18
N SER A 471 55.20 28.96 8.48
CA SER A 471 56.42 29.57 7.92
C SER A 471 56.96 28.81 6.70
N GLY A 472 56.22 27.82 6.19
CA GLY A 472 56.58 27.04 5.01
C GLY A 472 57.77 26.13 5.28
N CYS A 473 58.92 26.40 4.65
CA CYS A 473 60.13 25.58 4.81
C CYS A 473 60.92 25.81 6.12
N LEU A 474 60.46 26.71 6.97
CA LEU A 474 61.09 27.02 8.25
C LEU A 474 60.16 26.56 9.37
N ASP A 475 60.79 26.07 10.43
CA ASP A 475 60.14 25.78 11.71
C ASP A 475 59.34 26.99 12.19
N GLY A 476 58.05 26.78 12.35
CA GLY A 476 57.05 27.73 12.74
C GLY A 476 56.92 27.83 14.26
N ALA A 477 55.69 28.09 14.71
CA ALA A 477 55.36 28.22 16.13
C ALA A 477 54.36 27.13 16.51
N ASP A 478 54.81 25.88 16.46
CA ASP A 478 54.02 24.70 16.81
C ASP A 478 54.72 23.83 17.87
N ALA A 479 54.42 22.53 17.90
CA ALA A 479 54.81 21.61 18.97
C ALA A 479 56.16 20.93 18.73
N ASP A 480 56.73 21.03 17.53
CA ASP A 480 57.99 20.39 17.19
C ASP A 480 59.03 21.40 16.70
N SER A 481 59.97 20.99 15.86
CA SER A 481 61.04 21.84 15.32
C SER A 481 61.35 21.48 13.87
N LEU A 482 60.41 20.82 13.21
CA LEU A 482 60.46 20.45 11.81
C LEU A 482 60.00 21.66 10.99
N GLY A 483 60.45 21.71 9.75
CA GLY A 483 59.94 22.67 8.77
C GLY A 483 59.04 21.93 7.78
N GLY A 484 58.14 22.61 7.10
CA GLY A 484 57.50 22.14 5.88
C GLY A 484 56.02 22.45 5.83
N SER A 485 55.45 22.53 4.63
CA SER A 485 54.02 22.82 4.49
C SER A 485 53.38 22.09 3.33
N LEU A 486 52.09 21.81 3.45
CA LEU A 486 51.25 21.25 2.42
C LEU A 486 50.03 22.15 2.18
N GLU A 487 49.95 22.73 0.99
CA GLU A 487 48.78 23.46 0.51
C GLU A 487 47.90 22.55 -0.34
N VAL A 488 46.60 22.50 0.01
CA VAL A 488 45.57 21.84 -0.78
C VAL A 488 44.88 22.89 -1.65
N GLN A 489 45.08 22.79 -2.95
CA GLN A 489 44.55 23.75 -3.94
C GLN A 489 43.18 23.29 -4.44
N ALA A 490 42.17 23.25 -3.57
CA ALA A 490 40.84 22.74 -3.92
C ALA A 490 40.13 23.59 -4.99
N SER A 491 40.46 24.88 -5.09
CA SER A 491 39.81 25.78 -6.06
C SER A 491 40.17 25.46 -7.53
N SER A 492 41.32 24.83 -7.76
CA SER A 492 41.78 24.40 -9.09
C SER A 492 41.10 23.12 -9.58
N SER A 493 40.39 22.40 -8.70
CA SER A 493 39.77 21.12 -9.01
C SER A 493 38.76 21.21 -10.15
N THR A 494 38.52 20.09 -10.82
CA THR A 494 37.41 19.89 -11.76
C THR A 494 36.40 18.94 -11.13
N VAL A 495 35.16 19.42 -10.97
CA VAL A 495 34.04 18.64 -10.42
C VAL A 495 33.13 18.22 -11.58
N THR A 496 33.12 16.93 -11.88
CA THR A 496 32.36 16.37 -12.99
C THR A 496 31.18 15.58 -12.45
N PRO A 497 29.93 16.03 -12.66
CA PRO A 497 28.76 15.28 -12.24
C PRO A 497 28.55 14.03 -13.10
N LYS A 498 27.92 13.01 -12.51
CA LYS A 498 27.31 11.87 -13.23
C LYS A 498 26.47 12.39 -14.40
N SER A 499 26.45 11.65 -15.51
CA SER A 499 25.58 11.98 -16.65
C SER A 499 24.12 12.13 -16.20
N GLY A 500 23.47 13.24 -16.59
CA GLY A 500 22.11 13.61 -16.17
C GLY A 500 22.05 14.48 -14.90
N CYS A 501 23.12 14.54 -14.11
CA CYS A 501 23.26 15.45 -12.97
C CYS A 501 23.94 16.76 -13.38
N ASN A 502 23.92 17.75 -12.47
CA ASN A 502 24.60 19.03 -12.64
C ASN A 502 25.32 19.43 -11.33
N ASN A 503 26.01 20.57 -11.36
CA ASN A 503 26.73 21.11 -10.20
C ASN A 503 25.92 22.19 -9.44
N THR A 504 24.61 22.28 -9.64
CA THR A 504 23.78 23.22 -8.86
C THR A 504 23.91 22.90 -7.38
N GLY A 505 24.20 23.91 -6.56
CA GLY A 505 24.41 23.75 -5.12
C GLY A 505 25.76 23.16 -4.73
N VAL A 506 26.61 22.73 -5.68
CA VAL A 506 27.94 22.16 -5.42
C VAL A 506 29.02 23.22 -5.61
N SER A 507 29.89 23.39 -4.63
CA SER A 507 30.96 24.39 -4.60
C SER A 507 32.32 23.74 -4.32
N LYS A 508 33.37 24.24 -4.97
CA LYS A 508 34.74 23.82 -4.68
C LYS A 508 35.22 24.47 -3.39
N GLY A 509 36.13 23.81 -2.69
CA GLY A 509 36.88 24.38 -1.60
C GLY A 509 37.81 25.51 -2.04
N SER A 510 38.39 26.20 -1.05
CA SER A 510 39.41 27.23 -1.27
C SER A 510 40.82 26.61 -1.26
N ASN A 511 41.81 27.34 -1.76
CA ASN A 511 43.20 26.98 -1.56
C ASN A 511 43.61 27.29 -0.12
N VAL A 512 44.04 26.27 0.62
CA VAL A 512 44.33 26.38 2.04
C VAL A 512 45.51 25.48 2.39
N SER A 513 46.47 26.02 3.13
CA SER A 513 47.55 25.26 3.76
C SER A 513 47.11 24.72 5.10
N PHE A 514 47.54 23.50 5.42
CA PHE A 514 47.51 23.05 6.80
C PHE A 514 48.42 23.97 7.63
N VAL A 515 47.97 24.31 8.84
CA VAL A 515 48.69 25.21 9.74
C VAL A 515 48.49 24.73 11.18
N GLN A 516 49.57 24.45 11.91
CA GLN A 516 49.50 24.19 13.34
C GLN A 516 49.97 25.42 14.16
N PRO A 517 49.22 25.82 15.21
CA PRO A 517 47.81 25.50 15.44
C PRO A 517 46.90 26.26 14.46
N GLY A 518 45.81 25.64 14.00
CA GLY A 518 44.76 26.38 13.30
C GLY A 518 43.95 25.59 12.28
N VAL A 519 44.61 25.08 11.25
CA VAL A 519 43.95 24.41 10.11
C VAL A 519 44.37 22.95 10.07
N ASP A 520 43.53 22.09 10.66
CA ASP A 520 43.75 20.64 10.72
C ASP A 520 42.95 19.87 9.65
N THR A 521 42.05 20.56 8.94
CA THR A 521 41.20 19.98 7.89
C THR A 521 40.97 20.99 6.78
N VAL A 522 40.95 20.51 5.53
CA VAL A 522 40.68 21.34 4.35
C VAL A 522 39.50 20.78 3.56
N SER A 523 38.48 21.61 3.34
CA SER A 523 37.35 21.26 2.47
C SER A 523 37.80 21.18 1.00
N LEU A 524 37.49 20.07 0.34
CA LEU A 524 37.73 19.84 -1.08
C LEU A 524 36.55 20.31 -1.91
N VAL A 525 35.35 19.85 -1.56
CA VAL A 525 34.09 20.16 -2.26
C VAL A 525 32.96 20.09 -1.23
N SER A 526 32.03 21.03 -1.29
CA SER A 526 30.82 21.05 -0.48
C SER A 526 29.57 21.18 -1.34
N ALA A 527 28.42 20.85 -0.77
CA ALA A 527 27.13 21.00 -1.37
C ALA A 527 26.10 21.56 -0.39
N SER A 528 25.24 22.44 -0.87
CA SER A 528 24.05 22.90 -0.16
C SER A 528 22.87 21.95 -0.37
N SER A 529 21.74 22.24 0.27
CA SER A 529 20.46 21.54 0.05
C SER A 529 19.91 21.63 -1.38
N SER A 530 20.50 22.47 -2.23
CA SER A 530 20.11 22.58 -3.66
C SER A 530 20.79 21.54 -4.55
N ALA A 531 21.76 20.78 -4.04
CA ALA A 531 22.40 19.71 -4.79
C ALA A 531 21.44 18.53 -4.98
N SER A 532 21.39 18.02 -6.22
CA SER A 532 20.55 16.88 -6.56
C SER A 532 20.95 15.62 -5.78
N ARG A 533 19.95 14.82 -5.40
CA ARG A 533 20.15 13.44 -4.93
C ARG A 533 20.26 12.48 -6.13
N PHE A 534 20.65 11.25 -5.86
CA PHE A 534 20.78 10.17 -6.86
C PHE A 534 21.89 10.44 -7.88
N CYS A 535 22.89 11.19 -7.42
CA CYS A 535 23.99 11.74 -8.19
C CYS A 535 25.32 11.39 -7.53
N TYR A 536 26.36 11.33 -8.36
CA TYR A 536 27.73 11.39 -7.88
C TYR A 536 28.50 12.49 -8.60
N TRP A 537 29.61 12.92 -8.00
CA TRP A 537 30.56 13.85 -8.59
C TRP A 537 31.97 13.26 -8.52
N ASP A 538 32.64 13.21 -9.67
CA ASP A 538 34.04 12.87 -9.77
C ASP A 538 34.87 14.16 -9.68
N VAL A 539 35.71 14.26 -8.66
CA VAL A 539 36.64 15.36 -8.43
C VAL A 539 38.03 14.95 -8.89
N THR A 540 38.64 15.81 -9.70
CA THR A 540 39.99 15.64 -10.25
C THR A 540 40.76 16.95 -10.23
N GLY A 541 42.08 16.93 -10.35
CA GLY A 541 42.90 18.13 -10.49
C GLY A 541 42.99 18.98 -9.23
N VAL A 542 42.79 18.39 -8.04
CA VAL A 542 43.11 19.07 -6.78
C VAL A 542 44.64 19.13 -6.71
N GLY A 543 45.20 20.33 -6.86
CA GLY A 543 46.64 20.54 -6.72
C GLY A 543 47.06 20.32 -5.28
N LEU A 544 48.21 19.68 -5.06
CA LEU A 544 48.86 19.62 -3.77
C LEU A 544 50.24 20.24 -3.92
N GLU A 545 50.48 21.38 -3.26
CA GLU A 545 51.79 22.04 -3.27
C GLU A 545 52.48 21.80 -1.94
N GLN A 546 53.63 21.15 -1.98
CA GLN A 546 54.43 20.84 -0.81
C GLN A 546 55.69 21.70 -0.80
N LEU A 547 55.96 22.35 0.34
CA LEU A 547 57.23 23.00 0.64
C LEU A 547 58.11 22.06 1.47
N ILE A 548 59.27 21.72 0.92
CA ILE A 548 60.24 20.78 1.51
C ILE A 548 61.40 21.60 2.09
N PRO A 549 61.76 21.41 3.38
CA PRO A 549 62.86 22.14 4.00
C PRO A 549 64.20 21.96 3.28
N LYS A 550 65.07 22.96 3.47
CA LYS A 550 66.45 22.88 2.99
C LYS A 550 67.17 21.68 3.65
N ALA A 551 68.06 21.05 2.90
CA ALA A 551 68.89 19.94 3.36
C ALA A 551 68.10 18.74 3.92
N THR A 552 66.83 18.56 3.54
CA THR A 552 66.05 17.35 3.84
C THR A 552 66.81 16.11 3.34
N PRO A 553 67.07 15.10 4.20
CA PRO A 553 67.78 13.89 3.81
C PRO A 553 67.12 13.13 2.66
N ILE A 554 67.92 12.41 1.87
CA ILE A 554 67.41 11.59 0.76
C ILE A 554 66.56 10.45 1.35
N GLY A 555 65.31 10.33 0.88
CA GLY A 555 64.38 9.31 1.33
C GLY A 555 63.10 9.26 0.49
N ASN A 556 62.30 8.23 0.74
CA ASN A 556 60.93 8.15 0.25
C ASN A 556 60.01 8.55 1.41
N TYR A 557 59.52 9.79 1.38
CA TYR A 557 58.67 10.32 2.44
C TYR A 557 57.20 10.06 2.13
N SER A 558 56.44 9.67 3.16
CA SER A 558 54.99 9.47 3.07
C SER A 558 54.30 10.05 4.30
N ILE A 559 53.07 10.52 4.09
CA ILE A 559 52.11 10.87 5.13
C ILE A 559 50.75 10.27 4.74
N ASP A 560 50.03 9.72 5.71
CA ASP A 560 48.71 9.16 5.47
C ASP A 560 47.64 10.26 5.62
N MET A 561 46.71 10.32 4.65
CA MET A 561 45.63 11.29 4.64
C MET A 561 44.27 10.59 4.57
N THR A 562 43.28 11.13 5.28
CA THR A 562 41.90 10.66 5.27
C THR A 562 40.99 11.69 4.62
N ILE A 563 40.18 11.25 3.65
CA ILE A 563 39.10 12.05 3.07
C ILE A 563 37.78 11.63 3.75
N THR A 564 37.07 12.61 4.27
CA THR A 564 35.82 12.39 5.03
C THR A 564 34.68 13.15 4.37
N MET A 565 33.52 12.50 4.25
CA MET A 565 32.27 13.15 3.90
C MET A 565 31.41 13.34 5.16
N THR A 566 30.93 14.56 5.38
CA THR A 566 30.09 14.92 6.52
C THR A 566 28.76 15.48 6.03
N ALA A 567 27.64 15.07 6.63
CA ALA A 567 26.34 15.67 6.38
C ALA A 567 26.22 17.03 7.08
N LEU A 568 25.58 18.00 6.42
CA LEU A 568 25.40 19.37 6.93
C LEU A 568 24.05 19.62 7.60
#